data_AF-A0A2T2TQM0-F1
#
_entry.id   AF-A0A2T2TQM0-F1
#
_cell.length_a   1.000
_cell.length_b   1.000
_cell.length_c   1.000
_cell.angle_alpha   90.00
_cell.angle_beta   90.00
_cell.angle_gamma   90.00
#
_symmetry.space_group_name_H-M   'P 1'
#
loop_
_entity.id
_entity.type
_entity.pdbx_description
1 polymer ?
#
loop_
_entity_poly.entity_id
_entity_poly.type
_entity_poly.pdbx_seq_one_letter_code
_entity_poly.pdbx_strand_id
1 'polypeptide(L)'
;MTLDARPSRLRRLAPVIAKRALLVGVFVIAYLVLWRPVRSWVATDVMKPALSQIDTPRSDRHAISVRGRAVVVQHVDSSERLGVMKVPMGNFFVLAGMMLIALYPCDPYWLYLAGYQLGLSALMFGMLAIGMGWADWGFAVYQFLEGEFYQGTSLAVPFLLLRADGRTLFPNVVPDVARSETTDSDE
;
A
#
# COMPACT_ATOMS: atom_id res chain seq x y z
N MET A 1 -9.79 47.41 -7.51
CA MET A 1 -8.90 46.24 -7.37
C MET A 1 -9.55 45.08 -8.12
N THR A 2 -9.30 45.00 -9.43
CA THR A 2 -9.93 44.03 -10.34
C THR A 2 -9.06 42.78 -10.41
N LEU A 3 -9.62 41.64 -9.96
CA LEU A 3 -9.02 40.32 -10.09
C LEU A 3 -8.96 39.93 -11.57
N ASP A 4 -7.85 40.29 -12.23
CA ASP A 4 -7.53 39.86 -13.58
C ASP A 4 -7.13 38.38 -13.57
N ALA A 5 -8.14 37.51 -13.55
CA ALA A 5 -8.01 36.06 -13.49
C ALA A 5 -7.47 35.53 -14.83
N ARG A 6 -6.13 35.47 -14.97
CA ARG A 6 -5.43 35.03 -16.19
C ARG A 6 -5.90 33.63 -16.68
N PRO A 7 -6.72 33.54 -17.76
CA PRO A 7 -7.25 32.27 -18.27
C PRO A 7 -6.19 31.41 -18.99
N SER A 8 -4.99 31.96 -19.23
CA SER A 8 -3.93 31.32 -20.01
C SER A 8 -3.14 30.23 -19.26
N ARG A 9 -3.22 30.17 -17.92
CA ARG A 9 -2.57 29.10 -17.13
C ARG A 9 -3.39 27.81 -17.14
N LEU A 10 -4.72 27.91 -17.06
CA LEU A 10 -5.62 26.75 -17.01
C LEU A 10 -5.56 25.91 -18.30
N ARG A 11 -5.51 26.55 -19.48
CA ARG A 11 -5.40 25.83 -20.77
C ARG A 11 -4.12 25.00 -20.90
N ARG A 12 -3.02 25.42 -20.27
CA ARG A 12 -1.75 24.67 -20.31
C ARG A 12 -1.73 23.47 -19.38
N LEU A 13 -2.48 23.52 -18.28
CA LEU A 13 -2.56 22.44 -17.29
C LEU A 13 -3.57 21.36 -17.67
N ALA A 14 -4.61 21.71 -18.43
CA ALA A 14 -5.65 20.79 -18.89
C ALA A 14 -5.12 19.46 -19.49
N PRO A 15 -4.17 19.45 -20.45
CA PRO A 15 -3.67 18.20 -21.02
C PRO A 15 -2.89 17.35 -20.02
N VAL A 16 -2.17 17.98 -19.08
CA VAL A 16 -1.41 17.25 -18.03
C VAL A 16 -2.36 16.57 -17.06
N ILE A 17 -3.41 17.28 -16.62
CA ILE A 17 -4.44 16.74 -15.74
C ILE A 17 -5.20 15.61 -16.43
N ALA A 18 -5.59 15.81 -17.70
CA ALA A 18 -6.28 14.79 -18.49
C ALA A 18 -5.44 13.51 -18.64
N LYS A 19 -4.15 13.65 -18.94
CA LYS A 19 -3.22 12.51 -19.02
C LYS A 19 -3.11 11.75 -17.70
N ARG A 20 -2.96 12.46 -16.57
CA ARG A 20 -2.89 11.84 -15.23
C ARG A 20 -4.18 11.11 -14.89
N ALA A 21 -5.33 11.74 -15.12
CA ALA A 21 -6.63 11.14 -14.88
C ALA A 21 -6.84 9.87 -15.73
N LEU A 22 -6.41 9.89 -17.00
CA LEU A 22 -6.45 8.73 -17.88
C LEU A 22 -5.60 7.58 -17.33
N LEU A 23 -4.35 7.85 -16.92
CA LEU A 23 -3.46 6.82 -16.36
C LEU A 23 -4.02 6.20 -15.08
N VAL A 24 -4.55 7.03 -14.18
CA VAL A 24 -5.23 6.58 -12.96
C VAL A 24 -6.43 5.70 -13.30
N GLY A 25 -7.25 6.11 -14.27
CA GLY A 25 -8.41 5.34 -14.75
C GLY A 25 -8.01 3.97 -15.31
N VAL A 26 -6.99 3.95 -16.19
CA VAL A 26 -6.45 2.70 -16.76
C VAL A 26 -5.92 1.78 -15.65
N PHE A 27 -5.19 2.31 -14.69
CA PHE A 27 -4.68 1.54 -13.55
C PHE A 27 -5.80 0.90 -12.74
N VAL A 28 -6.86 1.66 -12.41
CA VAL A 28 -8.00 1.14 -11.64
C VAL A 28 -8.73 0.06 -12.44
N ILE A 29 -8.97 0.27 -13.74
CA ILE A 29 -9.61 -0.73 -14.59
C ILE A 29 -8.76 -2.00 -14.67
N ALA A 30 -7.46 -1.86 -14.95
CA ALA A 30 -6.53 -2.98 -15.01
C ALA A 30 -6.51 -3.77 -13.69
N TYR A 31 -6.48 -3.07 -12.56
CA TYR A 31 -6.56 -3.70 -11.24
C TYR A 31 -7.89 -4.46 -11.04
N LEU A 32 -9.04 -3.86 -11.40
CA LEU A 32 -10.34 -4.50 -11.23
C LEU A 32 -10.55 -5.71 -12.14
N VAL A 33 -10.02 -5.66 -13.36
CA VAL A 33 -10.18 -6.73 -14.36
C VAL A 33 -9.17 -7.86 -14.15
N LEU A 34 -7.89 -7.53 -13.93
CA LEU A 34 -6.81 -8.51 -13.85
C LEU A 34 -6.63 -9.02 -12.42
N TRP A 35 -6.56 -8.13 -11.43
CA TRP A 35 -6.15 -8.52 -10.09
C TRP A 35 -7.30 -9.11 -9.27
N ARG A 36 -8.51 -8.56 -9.41
CA ARG A 36 -9.69 -9.03 -8.68
C ARG A 36 -9.98 -10.54 -8.83
N PRO A 37 -9.93 -11.15 -10.03
CA PRO A 37 -10.09 -12.60 -10.17
C PRO A 37 -8.88 -13.37 -9.63
N VAL A 38 -7.65 -12.89 -9.88
CA VAL A 38 -6.41 -13.49 -9.36
C VAL A 38 -6.47 -13.62 -7.84
N ARG A 39 -7.02 -12.63 -7.13
CA ARG A 39 -7.17 -12.73 -5.67
C ARG A 39 -8.04 -13.90 -5.22
N SER A 40 -9.15 -14.17 -5.93
CA SER A 40 -10.03 -15.29 -5.58
C SER A 40 -9.35 -16.63 -5.82
N TRP A 41 -8.62 -16.72 -6.93
CA TRP A 41 -7.82 -17.89 -7.29
C TRP A 41 -6.71 -18.14 -6.27
N VAL A 42 -5.92 -17.12 -5.91
CA VAL A 42 -4.86 -17.24 -4.89
C VAL A 42 -5.41 -17.72 -3.55
N ALA A 43 -6.55 -17.20 -3.09
CA ALA A 43 -7.15 -17.67 -1.83
C ALA A 43 -7.54 -19.15 -1.86
N THR A 44 -8.14 -19.58 -2.97
CA THR A 44 -8.77 -20.90 -3.08
C THR A 44 -7.77 -21.99 -3.45
N ASP A 45 -6.90 -21.69 -4.42
CA ASP A 45 -6.06 -22.67 -5.10
C ASP A 45 -4.60 -22.64 -4.63
N VAL A 46 -4.20 -21.59 -3.88
CA VAL A 46 -2.82 -21.48 -3.35
C VAL A 46 -2.83 -21.46 -1.83
N MET A 47 -3.51 -20.51 -1.20
CA MET A 47 -3.44 -20.30 0.24
C MET A 47 -4.12 -21.42 1.03
N LYS A 48 -5.35 -21.79 0.66
CA LYS A 48 -6.08 -22.88 1.31
C LYS A 48 -5.30 -24.20 1.28
N PRO A 49 -4.84 -24.72 0.12
CA PRO A 49 -4.11 -25.97 0.09
C PRO A 49 -2.79 -25.89 0.86
N ALA A 50 -2.05 -24.78 0.74
CA ALA A 50 -0.80 -24.60 1.48
C ALA A 50 -0.98 -24.65 3.00
N LEU A 51 -2.08 -24.07 3.54
CA LEU A 51 -2.38 -24.16 4.97
C LEU A 51 -2.90 -25.54 5.38
N SER A 52 -3.61 -26.25 4.51
CA SER A 52 -4.08 -27.61 4.80
C SER A 52 -2.98 -28.67 4.81
N GLN A 53 -1.81 -28.36 4.23
CA GLN A 53 -0.64 -29.23 4.29
C GLN A 53 0.10 -29.15 5.63
N ILE A 54 -0.28 -28.22 6.50
CA ILE A 54 0.24 -28.14 7.86
C ILE A 54 -0.40 -29.28 8.64
N ASP A 55 0.33 -30.37 8.78
CA ASP A 55 -0.07 -31.56 9.54
C ASP A 55 0.63 -31.54 10.90
N THR A 56 0.03 -30.83 11.86
CA THR A 56 0.49 -30.82 13.25
C THR A 56 -0.68 -31.13 14.20
N PRO A 57 -0.43 -31.70 15.39
CA PRO A 57 -1.50 -31.93 16.37
C PRO A 57 -2.25 -30.66 16.79
N ARG A 58 -1.68 -29.47 16.49
CA ARG A 58 -2.29 -28.17 16.75
C ARG A 58 -3.23 -27.75 15.63
N SER A 59 -2.87 -27.98 14.37
CA SER A 59 -3.67 -27.57 13.21
C SER A 59 -5.04 -28.24 13.18
N ASP A 60 -5.16 -29.45 13.73
CA ASP A 60 -6.43 -30.18 13.85
C ASP A 60 -7.50 -29.42 14.66
N ARG A 61 -7.08 -28.49 15.52
CA ARG A 61 -7.99 -27.64 16.30
C ARG A 61 -8.57 -26.48 15.50
N HIS A 62 -8.14 -26.29 14.24
CA HIS A 62 -8.41 -25.10 13.45
C HIS A 62 -9.08 -25.46 12.13
N ALA A 63 -10.29 -24.95 11.91
CA ALA A 63 -11.00 -25.09 10.66
C ALA A 63 -10.59 -23.98 9.69
N ILE A 64 -10.21 -24.38 8.47
CA ILE A 64 -9.90 -23.46 7.38
C ILE A 64 -11.11 -23.37 6.46
N SER A 65 -11.66 -22.17 6.32
CA SER A 65 -12.73 -21.88 5.35
C SER A 65 -12.33 -20.74 4.44
N VAL A 66 -12.80 -20.76 3.19
CA VAL A 66 -12.62 -19.66 2.24
C VAL A 66 -13.94 -18.92 2.14
N ARG A 67 -13.95 -17.61 2.45
CA ARG A 67 -15.13 -16.75 2.33
C ARG A 67 -14.83 -15.59 1.40
N GLY A 68 -15.23 -15.75 0.14
CA GLY A 68 -14.97 -14.75 -0.91
C GLY A 68 -13.47 -14.67 -1.23
N ARG A 69 -12.82 -13.56 -0.83
CA ARG A 69 -11.38 -13.30 -1.07
C ARG A 69 -10.53 -13.36 0.19
N ALA A 70 -11.02 -14.05 1.22
CA ALA A 70 -10.32 -14.20 2.48
C ALA A 70 -10.31 -15.66 2.90
N VAL A 71 -9.17 -16.08 3.44
CA VAL A 71 -9.05 -17.33 4.18
C VAL A 71 -9.34 -17.04 5.64
N VAL A 72 -10.30 -17.73 6.20
CA VAL A 72 -10.73 -17.56 7.59
C VAL A 72 -10.32 -18.79 8.37
N VAL A 73 -9.51 -18.56 9.40
CA VAL A 73 -9.09 -19.58 10.37
C VAL A 73 -9.96 -19.42 11.62
N GLN A 74 -10.68 -20.47 11.97
CA GLN A 74 -11.57 -20.52 13.14
C GLN A 74 -11.20 -21.70 14.01
N HIS A 75 -11.44 -21.60 15.31
CA HIS A 75 -11.34 -22.76 16.17
C HIS A 75 -12.49 -23.74 15.85
N VAL A 76 -12.26 -25.05 15.90
CA VAL A 76 -13.31 -26.04 15.56
C VAL A 76 -14.48 -25.96 16.56
N ASP A 77 -14.17 -25.76 17.84
CA ASP A 77 -15.15 -25.73 18.93
C ASP A 77 -15.72 -24.33 19.25
N SER A 78 -15.26 -23.29 18.56
CA SER A 78 -15.67 -21.90 18.86
C SER A 78 -15.92 -21.11 17.58
N SER A 79 -16.95 -20.27 17.59
CA SER A 79 -17.19 -19.29 16.51
C SER A 79 -16.15 -18.16 16.49
N GLU A 80 -15.18 -18.17 17.39
CA GLU A 80 -14.11 -17.20 17.47
C GLU A 80 -13.18 -17.28 16.25
N ARG A 81 -12.99 -16.13 15.60
CA ARG A 81 -12.13 -15.99 14.44
C ARG A 81 -10.74 -15.62 14.89
N LEU A 82 -9.81 -16.55 14.77
CA LEU A 82 -8.41 -16.35 15.15
C LEU A 82 -7.67 -15.48 14.12
N GLY A 83 -8.05 -15.59 12.85
CA GLY A 83 -7.48 -14.77 11.77
C GLY A 83 -8.34 -14.76 10.52
N VAL A 84 -8.40 -13.60 9.86
CA VAL A 84 -9.05 -13.42 8.55
C VAL A 84 -8.01 -12.90 7.58
N MET A 85 -7.32 -13.80 6.89
CA MET A 85 -6.34 -13.38 5.90
C MET A 85 -7.01 -12.97 4.60
N LYS A 86 -7.07 -11.66 4.38
CA LYS A 86 -7.44 -11.08 3.10
C LYS A 86 -6.25 -11.20 2.15
N VAL A 87 -6.52 -11.59 0.91
CA VAL A 87 -5.47 -11.70 -0.11
C VAL A 87 -4.80 -10.32 -0.32
N PRO A 88 -3.48 -10.25 -0.58
CA PRO A 88 -2.70 -9.04 -0.86
C PRO A 88 -3.37 -7.98 -1.73
N MET A 89 -2.87 -6.76 -1.59
CA MET A 89 -3.24 -5.59 -2.39
C MET A 89 -4.74 -5.31 -2.28
N GLY A 90 -5.14 -4.83 -1.10
CA GLY A 90 -6.49 -4.37 -0.82
C GLY A 90 -6.80 -2.98 -1.38
N ASN A 91 -7.88 -2.38 -0.88
CA ASN A 91 -8.29 -1.03 -1.29
C ASN A 91 -7.19 0.02 -1.02
N PHE A 92 -6.42 -0.15 0.06
CA PHE A 92 -5.29 0.74 0.39
C PHE A 92 -4.18 0.72 -0.67
N PHE A 93 -3.92 -0.44 -1.29
CA PHE A 93 -2.96 -0.51 -2.39
C PHE A 93 -3.45 0.28 -3.60
N VAL A 94 -4.73 0.16 -3.95
CA VAL A 94 -5.32 0.92 -5.06
C VAL A 94 -5.24 2.41 -4.77
N LEU A 95 -5.65 2.83 -3.57
CA LEU A 95 -5.62 4.23 -3.18
C LEU A 95 -4.20 4.82 -3.23
N ALA A 96 -3.23 4.13 -2.63
CA ALA A 96 -1.84 4.56 -2.63
C ALA A 96 -1.24 4.53 -4.05
N GLY A 97 -1.53 3.49 -4.84
CA GLY A 97 -1.11 3.39 -6.24
C GLY A 97 -1.68 4.51 -7.11
N MET A 98 -2.96 4.85 -6.95
CA MET A 98 -3.59 5.99 -7.62
C MET A 98 -2.89 7.30 -7.25
N MET A 99 -2.56 7.50 -5.97
CA MET A 99 -1.84 8.68 -5.50
C MET A 99 -0.43 8.76 -6.11
N LEU A 100 0.29 7.64 -6.16
CA LEU A 100 1.62 7.57 -6.77
C LEU A 100 1.57 7.89 -8.27
N ILE A 101 0.63 7.32 -9.02
CA ILE A 101 0.47 7.61 -10.46
C ILE A 101 0.05 9.07 -10.68
N ALA A 102 -0.79 9.62 -9.81
CA ALA A 102 -1.21 11.01 -9.90
C ALA A 102 -0.06 11.99 -9.63
N LEU A 103 0.83 11.69 -8.68
CA LEU A 103 1.98 12.52 -8.34
C LEU A 103 3.13 12.32 -9.33
N TYR A 104 3.43 11.07 -9.68
CA TYR A 104 4.59 10.60 -10.45
C TYR A 104 4.17 9.70 -11.62
N PRO A 105 3.51 10.26 -12.66
CA PRO A 105 2.94 9.45 -13.74
C PRO A 105 3.96 8.74 -14.63
N CYS A 106 5.22 9.17 -14.61
CA CYS A 106 6.30 8.60 -15.41
C CYS A 106 7.16 7.60 -14.62
N ASP A 107 7.05 7.59 -13.29
CA ASP A 107 7.91 6.77 -12.44
C ASP A 107 7.15 5.52 -11.98
N PRO A 108 7.76 4.33 -12.06
CA PRO A 108 7.12 3.07 -11.70
C PRO A 108 7.01 2.86 -10.17
N TYR A 109 6.86 3.91 -9.35
CA TYR A 109 6.79 3.79 -7.89
C TYR A 109 5.65 2.87 -7.41
N TRP A 110 4.57 2.78 -8.17
CA TRP A 110 3.47 1.86 -7.90
C TRP A 110 3.89 0.38 -8.01
N LEU A 111 4.91 0.03 -8.81
CA LEU A 111 5.47 -1.33 -8.88
C LEU A 111 6.27 -1.67 -7.62
N TYR A 112 7.05 -0.72 -7.09
CA TYR A 112 7.75 -0.91 -5.82
C TYR A 112 6.75 -1.11 -4.67
N LEU A 113 5.68 -0.32 -4.65
CA LEU A 113 4.58 -0.51 -3.71
C LEU A 113 3.95 -1.92 -3.90
N ALA A 114 3.73 -2.37 -5.13
CA ALA A 114 3.19 -3.70 -5.39
C ALA A 114 4.12 -4.80 -4.85
N GLY A 115 5.42 -4.73 -5.13
CA GLY A 115 6.41 -5.69 -4.62
C GLY A 115 6.48 -5.72 -3.09
N TYR A 116 6.47 -4.53 -2.46
CA TYR A 116 6.41 -4.41 -1.01
C TYR A 116 5.16 -5.08 -0.41
N GLN A 117 3.99 -4.85 -1.02
CA GLN A 117 2.72 -5.44 -0.58
C GLN A 117 2.69 -6.96 -0.75
N LEU A 118 3.30 -7.49 -1.82
CA LEU A 118 3.47 -8.93 -2.00
C LEU A 118 4.37 -9.53 -0.92
N GLY A 119 5.52 -8.91 -0.66
CA GLY A 119 6.44 -9.36 0.38
C GLY A 119 5.80 -9.35 1.77
N LEU A 120 5.11 -8.27 2.12
CA LEU A 120 4.38 -8.17 3.38
C LEU A 120 3.27 -9.22 3.50
N SER A 121 2.56 -9.48 2.41
CA SER A 121 1.51 -10.50 2.41
C SER A 121 2.06 -11.93 2.53
N ALA A 122 3.19 -12.22 1.89
CA ALA A 122 3.88 -13.49 2.06
C ALA A 122 4.38 -13.67 3.50
N LEU A 123 4.91 -12.60 4.12
CA LEU A 123 5.29 -12.61 5.53
C LEU A 123 4.08 -12.87 6.44
N MET A 124 2.97 -12.16 6.23
CA MET A 124 1.73 -12.39 6.97
C MET A 124 1.22 -13.83 6.81
N PHE A 125 1.27 -14.38 5.60
CA PHE A 125 0.90 -15.77 5.35
C PHE A 125 1.78 -16.74 6.14
N GLY A 126 3.10 -16.52 6.15
CA GLY A 126 4.03 -17.31 6.94
C GLY A 126 3.75 -17.23 8.44
N MET A 127 3.45 -16.03 8.96
CA MET A 127 3.11 -15.86 10.39
C MET A 127 1.79 -16.55 10.76
N LEU A 128 0.80 -16.50 9.85
CA LEU A 128 -0.44 -17.25 10.03
C LEU A 128 -0.18 -18.76 10.04
N ALA A 129 0.66 -19.27 9.13
CA ALA A 129 1.05 -20.68 9.09
C ALA A 129 1.78 -21.10 10.38
N ILE A 130 2.68 -20.25 10.91
CA ILE A 130 3.35 -20.45 12.20
C ILE A 130 2.32 -20.51 13.35
N GLY A 131 1.36 -19.59 13.35
CA GLY A 131 0.24 -19.55 14.28
C GLY A 131 -0.54 -20.86 14.33
N MET A 132 -0.89 -21.37 13.14
CA MET A 132 -1.67 -22.60 12.99
C MET A 132 -0.88 -23.84 13.41
N GLY A 133 0.37 -23.96 12.97
CA GLY A 133 1.10 -25.22 13.13
C GLY A 133 1.88 -25.34 14.44
N TRP A 134 2.41 -24.24 14.97
CA TRP A 134 3.49 -24.31 15.98
C TRP A 134 3.27 -23.42 17.20
N ALA A 135 2.95 -22.14 17.03
CA ALA A 135 3.01 -21.19 18.15
C ALA A 135 2.03 -20.02 18.05
N ASP A 136 1.33 -19.74 19.16
CA ASP A 136 0.31 -18.68 19.25
C ASP A 136 0.80 -17.28 18.91
N TRP A 137 2.08 -16.99 19.18
CA TRP A 137 2.66 -15.69 18.85
C TRP A 137 2.61 -15.41 17.34
N GLY A 138 2.55 -16.44 16.49
CA GLY A 138 2.37 -16.27 15.05
C GLY A 138 1.07 -15.54 14.69
N PHE A 139 -0.03 -15.82 15.41
CA PHE A 139 -1.28 -15.08 15.26
C PHE A 139 -1.16 -13.63 15.74
N ALA A 140 -0.47 -13.40 16.86
CA ALA A 140 -0.24 -12.04 17.38
C ALA A 140 0.57 -11.18 16.39
N VAL A 141 1.65 -11.74 15.83
CA VAL A 141 2.46 -11.05 14.80
C VAL A 141 1.64 -10.84 13.53
N TYR A 142 0.86 -11.83 13.09
CA TYR A 142 -0.06 -11.67 11.96
C TYR A 142 -1.04 -10.50 12.18
N GLN A 143 -1.68 -10.42 13.35
CA GLN A 143 -2.63 -9.36 13.68
C GLN A 143 -1.96 -7.99 13.73
N PHE A 144 -0.75 -7.91 14.31
CA PHE A 144 0.06 -6.69 14.30
C PHE A 144 0.41 -6.24 12.88
N LEU A 145 0.85 -7.17 12.02
CA LEU A 145 1.18 -6.87 10.63
C LEU A 145 -0.06 -6.43 9.84
N GLU A 146 -1.21 -7.08 10.03
CA GLU A 146 -2.46 -6.72 9.35
C GLU A 146 -3.00 -5.36 9.80
N GLY A 147 -3.04 -5.11 11.11
CA GLY A 147 -3.70 -3.95 11.70
C GLY A 147 -2.85 -2.69 11.61
N GLU A 148 -1.64 -2.75 12.17
CA GLU A 148 -0.79 -1.59 12.37
C GLU A 148 0.11 -1.36 11.15
N PHE A 149 0.82 -2.41 10.75
CA PHE A 149 1.92 -2.25 9.80
C PHE A 149 1.42 -2.07 8.37
N TYR A 150 0.53 -2.95 7.89
CA TYR A 150 0.01 -2.90 6.53
C TYR A 150 -0.71 -1.57 6.25
N GLN A 151 -1.59 -1.14 7.16
CA GLN A 151 -2.38 0.08 6.98
C GLN A 151 -1.49 1.33 7.05
N GLY A 152 -0.61 1.40 8.05
CA GLY A 152 0.28 2.55 8.24
C GLY A 152 1.24 2.73 7.07
N THR A 153 1.87 1.65 6.62
CA THR A 153 2.89 1.72 5.55
C THR A 153 2.27 1.99 4.18
N SER A 154 1.09 1.42 3.88
CA SER A 154 0.38 1.68 2.62
C SER A 154 0.10 3.17 2.40
N LEU A 155 -0.26 3.88 3.47
CA LEU A 155 -0.55 5.32 3.40
C LEU A 155 0.71 6.17 3.53
N ALA A 156 1.70 5.75 4.32
CA ALA A 156 2.92 6.52 4.53
C ALA A 156 3.79 6.62 3.27
N VAL A 157 3.87 5.56 2.45
CA VAL A 157 4.79 5.50 1.29
C VAL A 157 4.64 6.69 0.33
N PRO A 158 3.45 7.05 -0.16
CA PRO A 158 3.31 8.21 -1.03
C PRO A 158 3.73 9.54 -0.37
N PHE A 159 3.47 9.72 0.94
CA PHE A 159 3.88 10.93 1.66
C PHE A 159 5.39 11.00 1.89
N LEU A 160 6.03 9.85 2.15
CA LEU A 160 7.48 9.77 2.28
C LEU A 160 8.17 10.12 0.96
N LEU A 161 7.64 9.63 -0.17
CA LEU A 161 8.15 9.99 -1.51
C LEU A 161 7.92 11.47 -1.82
N LEU A 162 6.73 12.01 -1.52
CA LEU A 162 6.44 13.43 -1.68
C LEU A 162 7.42 14.30 -0.85
N ARG A 163 7.73 13.88 0.39
CA ARG A 163 8.70 14.57 1.25
C ARG A 163 10.13 14.44 0.73
N ALA A 164 10.51 13.28 0.20
CA ALA A 164 11.83 13.03 -0.36
C ALA A 164 12.09 13.92 -1.59
N ASP A 165 11.13 14.02 -2.50
CA ASP A 165 11.24 14.88 -3.69
C ASP A 165 11.02 16.36 -3.40
N GLY A 166 10.29 16.72 -2.35
CA GLY A 166 10.22 18.12 -1.91
C GLY A 166 11.61 18.72 -1.61
N ARG A 167 12.59 17.89 -1.23
CA ARG A 167 13.98 18.31 -1.04
C ARG A 167 14.75 18.50 -2.35
N THR A 168 14.36 17.82 -3.43
CA THR A 168 15.01 17.95 -4.75
C THR A 168 14.39 19.08 -5.59
N LEU A 169 13.14 19.46 -5.32
CA LEU A 169 12.44 20.57 -6.01
C LEU A 169 12.78 21.96 -5.44
N PHE A 170 13.24 22.06 -4.19
CA PHE A 170 13.74 23.30 -3.59
C PHE A 170 15.16 23.15 -3.03
N PRO A 171 16.14 22.74 -3.85
CA PRO A 171 17.45 22.35 -3.34
C PRO A 171 18.23 23.53 -2.75
N ASN A 172 17.89 24.78 -3.08
CA ASN A 172 18.53 25.99 -2.56
C ASN A 172 17.59 27.20 -2.60
N VAL A 173 16.53 27.22 -1.78
CA VAL A 173 16.10 28.51 -1.21
C VAL A 173 16.92 28.68 0.06
N VAL A 174 18.23 28.86 -0.11
CA VAL A 174 19.03 29.51 0.92
C VAL A 174 18.44 30.92 0.97
N PRO A 175 17.91 31.39 2.11
CA PRO A 175 17.56 32.79 2.23
C PRO A 175 18.86 33.57 2.04
N ASP A 176 19.01 34.23 0.90
CA ASP A 176 20.08 35.19 0.59
C ASP A 176 20.10 36.40 1.57
N VAL A 177 19.27 36.34 2.62
CA VAL A 177 19.07 37.34 3.67
C VAL A 177 20.30 37.47 4.58
N ALA A 178 21.25 36.53 4.55
CA ALA A 178 22.44 36.61 5.41
C ALA A 178 23.66 37.31 4.77
N ARG A 179 23.57 37.88 3.56
CA ARG A 179 24.75 38.42 2.85
C ARG A 179 24.83 39.95 2.72
N SER A 180 23.91 40.72 3.31
CA SER A 180 23.91 42.18 3.19
C SER A 180 24.30 42.97 4.45
N GLU A 181 24.80 42.33 5.52
CA GLU A 181 24.95 43.02 6.83
C GLU A 181 26.39 43.25 7.32
N THR A 182 27.44 43.02 6.52
CA THR A 182 28.83 43.23 7.00
C THR A 182 29.73 44.01 6.05
N THR A 183 29.20 44.96 5.28
CA THR A 183 30.07 45.88 4.52
C THR A 183 29.51 47.29 4.56
N ASP A 184 29.39 47.82 5.78
CA ASP A 184 29.37 49.26 5.99
C ASP A 184 29.82 49.55 7.43
N SER A 185 31.13 49.44 7.67
CA SER A 185 31.80 50.10 8.77
C SER A 185 33.19 50.50 8.27
N ASP A 186 33.17 51.47 7.36
CA ASP A 186 34.29 52.36 7.06
C ASP A 186 34.67 53.16 8.32
N GLU A 187 35.98 53.42 8.39
CA GLU A 187 36.65 54.62 8.93
C GLU A 187 36.57 54.99 10.42
#